data_AF-A0A9E8SI45-F1
#
_entry.id   AF-A0A9E8SI45-F1
#
_cell.length_a   1.000
_cell.length_b   1.000
_cell.length_c   1.000
_cell.angle_alpha   90.00
_cell.angle_beta   90.00
_cell.angle_gamma   90.00
#
_symmetry.space_group_name_H-M   'P 1'
#
loop_
_entity.id
_entity.type
_entity.pdbx_description
1 polymer ?
#
loop_
_entity_poly.entity_id
_entity_poly.type
_entity_poly.pdbx_seq_one_letter_code
_entity_poly.pdbx_strand_id
1 'polypeptide(L)'
;MKNIKSMCFILFALTISLTGNGQQDSITTIEKNVNDEALSLEQTLNATLDTLFLKSETDIYRVTFLNHDEDGSETIEIGSQEVKIPLYHFKTGRYTIAVYTDDKIIAIGANRLGDIPLPEAGITDLEESILRSSLSEKEQLARNIRPLEKKKPIATGMPLINQKSRNAIELEQQEQARVQRNTAKSNSIPRK
;
A
#
# COMPACT_ATOMS: atom_id res chain seq x y z
N MET A 1 1.40 -30.27 53.55
CA MET A 1 1.40 -29.02 52.74
C MET A 1 2.67 -28.81 51.90
N LYS A 2 3.83 -29.38 52.24
CA LYS A 2 5.10 -29.15 51.52
C LYS A 2 5.10 -29.68 50.07
N ASN A 3 4.42 -30.81 49.84
CA ASN A 3 4.36 -31.47 48.53
C ASN A 3 3.36 -30.81 47.56
N ILE A 4 2.36 -30.08 48.06
CA ILE A 4 1.35 -29.41 47.23
C ILE A 4 1.93 -28.17 46.55
N LYS A 5 2.79 -27.43 47.25
CA LYS A 5 3.53 -26.29 46.68
C LYS A 5 4.47 -26.77 45.56
N SER A 6 5.14 -27.91 45.78
CA SER A 6 6.02 -28.51 44.78
C SER A 6 5.24 -29.02 43.56
N MET A 7 4.06 -29.60 43.75
CA MET A 7 3.19 -30.06 42.67
C MET A 7 2.64 -28.90 41.84
N CYS A 8 2.22 -27.80 42.47
CA CYS A 8 1.79 -26.59 41.77
C CYS A 8 2.92 -25.96 40.97
N PHE A 9 4.16 -25.98 41.49
CA PHE A 9 5.33 -25.47 40.76
C PHE A 9 5.63 -26.29 39.51
N ILE A 10 5.54 -27.62 39.59
CA ILE A 10 5.76 -28.51 38.44
C ILE A 10 4.64 -28.33 37.40
N LEU A 11 3.39 -28.20 37.85
CA LEU A 11 2.25 -27.97 36.95
C LEU A 11 2.36 -26.62 36.22
N PHE A 12 2.80 -25.57 36.93
CA PHE A 12 3.03 -24.24 36.36
C PHE A 12 4.17 -24.25 35.33
N ALA A 13 5.28 -24.94 35.62
CA ALA A 13 6.39 -25.08 34.67
C ALA A 13 5.99 -25.87 33.40
N LEU A 14 5.10 -26.87 33.55
CA LEU A 14 4.58 -27.64 32.42
C LEU A 14 3.69 -26.79 31.51
N THR A 15 2.85 -25.90 32.08
CA THR A 15 1.98 -25.02 31.30
C THR A 15 2.73 -23.97 30.49
N ILE A 16 3.88 -23.48 30.98
CA ILE A 16 4.74 -22.52 30.24
C ILE A 16 5.45 -23.21 29.06
N SER A 17 5.74 -24.50 29.17
CA SER A 17 6.42 -25.26 28.10
C SER A 17 5.48 -25.60 26.92
N LEU A 18 4.17 -25.54 27.12
CA LEU A 18 3.15 -25.82 26.10
C LEU A 18 2.79 -24.59 25.25
N THR A 19 3.18 -23.39 25.69
CA THR A 19 3.12 -22.18 24.85
C THR A 19 4.40 -22.08 24.03
N GLY A 20 4.65 -23.10 23.20
CA GLY A 20 5.73 -23.08 22.23
C GLY A 20 5.42 -22.05 21.15
N ASN A 21 6.40 -21.18 20.87
CA ASN A 21 6.33 -20.18 19.82
C ASN A 21 5.90 -20.85 18.50
N GLY A 22 4.73 -20.48 17.96
CA GLY A 22 4.39 -20.79 16.59
C GLY A 22 5.39 -20.08 15.70
N GLN A 23 6.37 -20.81 15.18
CA GLN A 23 7.34 -20.27 14.23
C GLN A 23 6.55 -19.99 12.95
N GLN A 24 6.29 -18.72 12.65
CA GLN A 24 5.66 -18.29 11.42
C GLN A 24 6.51 -18.81 10.26
N ASP A 25 5.92 -19.60 9.36
CA ASP A 25 6.61 -20.05 8.16
C ASP A 25 7.08 -18.83 7.38
N SER A 26 8.35 -18.83 6.98
CA SER A 26 8.94 -17.74 6.22
C SER A 26 8.30 -17.70 4.83
N ILE A 27 7.49 -16.68 4.56
CA ILE A 27 6.84 -16.48 3.25
C ILE A 27 7.85 -15.98 2.21
N THR A 28 8.83 -15.19 2.65
CA THR A 28 9.95 -14.70 1.84
C THR A 28 11.23 -14.78 2.67
N THR A 29 12.33 -15.19 2.03
CA THR A 29 13.68 -15.12 2.61
C THR A 29 14.56 -14.28 1.70
N ILE A 30 15.30 -13.35 2.30
CA ILE A 30 16.30 -12.53 1.61
C ILE A 30 17.67 -13.05 1.96
N GLU A 31 18.47 -13.36 0.95
CA GLU A 31 19.87 -13.69 1.12
C GLU A 31 20.61 -12.40 1.46
N LYS A 32 21.15 -12.34 2.69
CA LYS A 32 21.93 -11.19 3.11
C LYS A 32 23.14 -11.07 2.19
N ASN A 33 23.40 -9.85 1.75
CA ASN A 33 24.56 -9.60 0.91
C ASN A 33 25.83 -9.84 1.74
N VAL A 34 26.70 -10.71 1.23
CA VAL A 34 28.00 -11.06 1.81
C VAL A 34 29.15 -10.26 1.18
N ASN A 35 28.86 -9.46 0.15
CA ASN A 35 29.85 -8.60 -0.48
C ASN A 35 30.01 -7.30 0.33
N ASP A 36 31.23 -7.04 0.81
CA ASP A 36 31.57 -5.84 1.55
C ASP A 36 31.32 -4.55 0.73
N GLU A 37 31.45 -4.61 -0.59
CA GLU A 37 31.19 -3.48 -1.48
C GLU A 37 29.71 -3.09 -1.54
N ALA A 38 28.81 -3.98 -1.11
CA ALA A 38 27.38 -3.79 -1.10
C ALA A 38 26.81 -3.46 0.29
N LEU A 39 27.66 -3.22 1.29
CA LEU A 39 27.25 -2.81 2.64
C LEU A 39 26.47 -1.49 2.68
N SER A 40 26.62 -0.65 1.66
CA SER A 40 25.89 0.63 1.53
C SER A 40 24.44 0.48 1.07
N LEU A 41 23.97 -0.76 0.89
CA LEU A 41 22.56 -1.06 0.60
C LEU A 41 22.01 -1.94 1.73
N GLU A 42 21.16 -1.34 2.55
CA GLU A 42 20.43 -2.05 3.58
C GLU A 42 19.17 -2.69 2.97
N GLN A 43 19.05 -4.00 3.14
CA GLN A 43 17.86 -4.77 2.75
C GLN A 43 17.18 -5.36 3.98
N THR A 44 15.88 -5.11 4.12
CA THR A 44 15.08 -5.60 5.26
C THR A 44 13.67 -5.95 4.81
N LEU A 45 13.08 -7.02 5.36
CA LEU A 45 11.66 -7.32 5.17
C LEU A 45 10.83 -6.64 6.26
N ASN A 46 9.61 -6.24 5.91
CA ASN A 46 8.65 -5.78 6.90
C ASN A 46 8.22 -6.91 7.85
N ALA A 47 7.51 -6.56 8.94
CA ALA A 47 7.11 -7.54 9.95
C ALA A 47 6.19 -8.65 9.41
N THR A 48 5.41 -8.38 8.36
CA THR A 48 4.52 -9.35 7.70
C THR A 48 5.20 -10.11 6.56
N LEU A 49 6.48 -9.85 6.29
CA LEU A 49 7.30 -10.47 5.24
C LEU A 49 6.76 -10.31 3.80
N ASP A 50 5.91 -9.30 3.59
CA ASP A 50 5.23 -9.01 2.32
C ASP A 50 5.82 -7.80 1.57
N THR A 51 6.74 -7.06 2.19
CA THR A 51 7.35 -5.87 1.60
C THR A 51 8.84 -5.87 1.86
N LEU A 52 9.61 -5.71 0.80
CA LEU A 52 11.07 -5.53 0.85
C LEU A 52 11.39 -4.03 0.90
N PHE A 53 12.10 -3.63 1.93
CA PHE A 53 12.70 -2.31 2.07
C PHE A 53 14.14 -2.37 1.60
N LEU A 54 14.46 -1.48 0.68
CA LEU A 54 15.82 -1.18 0.24
C LEU A 54 16.13 0.26 0.62
N LYS A 55 17.25 0.45 1.30
CA LYS A 55 17.74 1.77 1.67
C LYS A 55 19.21 1.88 1.29
N SER A 56 19.56 2.95 0.59
CA SER A 56 20.94 3.22 0.21
C SER A 56 21.36 4.63 0.64
N GLU A 57 22.66 4.83 0.77
CA GLU A 57 23.25 6.16 1.02
C GLU A 57 23.13 7.07 -0.21
N THR A 58 23.02 6.48 -1.41
CA THR A 58 22.84 7.18 -2.70
C THR A 58 21.50 6.82 -3.33
N ASP A 59 21.12 7.52 -4.40
CA ASP A 59 19.86 7.25 -5.08
C ASP A 59 19.88 5.86 -5.75
N ILE A 60 18.81 5.10 -5.55
CA ILE A 60 18.53 3.86 -6.28
C ILE A 60 17.80 4.26 -7.56
N TYR A 61 18.51 4.27 -8.67
CA TYR A 61 17.94 4.67 -9.97
C TYR A 61 17.01 3.63 -10.53
N ARG A 62 17.38 2.36 -10.37
CA ARG A 62 16.71 1.26 -11.05
C ARG A 62 16.81 -0.03 -10.26
N VAL A 63 15.76 -0.82 -10.33
CA VAL A 63 15.73 -2.18 -9.79
C VAL A 63 15.27 -3.12 -10.89
N THR A 64 16.03 -4.19 -11.11
CA THR A 64 15.67 -5.27 -12.02
C THR A 64 15.40 -6.54 -11.22
N PHE A 65 14.27 -7.17 -11.48
CA PHE A 65 13.87 -8.45 -10.92
C PHE A 65 14.06 -9.53 -11.97
N LEU A 66 14.89 -10.53 -11.68
CA LEU A 66 15.12 -11.68 -12.53
C LEU A 66 14.51 -12.90 -11.85
N ASN A 67 13.51 -13.51 -12.48
CA ASN A 67 12.97 -14.80 -12.03
C ASN A 67 13.87 -15.91 -12.58
N HIS A 68 14.25 -16.88 -11.74
CA HIS A 68 15.04 -18.04 -12.18
C HIS A 68 14.17 -19.17 -12.73
N ASP A 69 12.87 -19.13 -12.48
CA ASP A 69 11.92 -20.16 -12.91
C ASP A 69 11.21 -19.78 -14.24
N GLU A 70 11.29 -18.52 -14.65
CA GLU A 70 10.71 -17.99 -15.88
C GLU A 70 11.77 -17.15 -16.63
N ASP A 71 11.84 -17.27 -17.96
CA ASP A 71 12.74 -16.45 -18.79
C ASP A 71 12.18 -15.02 -18.91
N GLY A 72 12.34 -14.23 -17.85
CA GLY A 72 11.80 -12.88 -17.77
C GLY A 72 12.54 -12.01 -16.75
N SER A 73 12.68 -10.72 -17.10
CA SER A 73 13.17 -9.72 -16.17
C SER A 73 12.31 -8.46 -16.24
N GLU A 74 11.93 -7.94 -15.08
CA GLU A 74 11.17 -6.69 -14.98
C GLU A 74 12.09 -5.62 -14.43
N THR A 75 12.15 -4.46 -15.09
CA THR A 75 13.07 -3.38 -14.74
C THR A 75 12.28 -2.10 -14.51
N ILE A 76 12.51 -1.46 -13.36
CA ILE A 76 11.71 -0.33 -12.89
C ILE A 76 12.63 0.81 -12.49
N GLU A 77 12.33 2.01 -12.97
CA GLU A 77 13.10 3.23 -12.71
C GLU A 77 12.50 4.01 -11.54
N ILE A 78 13.19 4.04 -10.39
CA ILE A 78 12.68 4.68 -9.17
C ILE A 78 13.30 6.05 -8.93
N GLY A 79 14.62 6.16 -8.82
CA GLY A 79 15.29 7.43 -8.49
C GLY A 79 14.98 7.92 -7.07
N SER A 80 15.17 7.07 -6.07
CA SER A 80 14.97 7.38 -4.64
C SER A 80 16.00 6.64 -3.78
N GLN A 81 16.39 7.18 -2.64
CA GLN A 81 17.30 6.53 -1.68
C GLN A 81 16.60 5.41 -0.89
N GLU A 82 15.28 5.51 -0.73
CA GLU A 82 14.46 4.51 -0.06
C GLU A 82 13.44 3.95 -1.05
N VAL A 83 13.47 2.63 -1.23
CA VAL A 83 12.59 1.89 -2.15
C VAL A 83 11.84 0.83 -1.38
N LYS A 84 10.53 0.79 -1.57
CA LYS A 84 9.62 -0.19 -0.98
C LYS A 84 9.03 -1.03 -2.09
N ILE A 85 9.28 -2.34 -2.02
CA ILE A 85 8.90 -3.30 -3.05
C ILE A 85 7.84 -4.24 -2.45
N PRO A 86 6.56 -4.07 -2.79
CA PRO A 86 5.53 -5.00 -2.36
C PRO A 86 5.69 -6.35 -3.07
N LEU A 87 5.77 -7.42 -2.28
CA LEU A 87 6.13 -8.75 -2.76
C LEU A 87 4.94 -9.58 -3.27
N TYR A 88 3.72 -9.08 -3.14
CA TYR A 88 2.50 -9.74 -3.62
C TYR A 88 2.39 -9.82 -5.14
N HIS A 89 3.21 -9.06 -5.86
CA HIS A 89 3.35 -9.16 -7.32
C HIS A 89 4.21 -10.34 -7.75
N PHE A 90 5.00 -10.91 -6.84
CA PHE A 90 5.96 -11.95 -7.13
C PHE A 90 5.40 -13.31 -6.71
N LYS A 91 5.33 -14.22 -7.68
CA LYS A 91 4.98 -15.63 -7.46
C LYS A 91 6.04 -16.30 -6.58
N THR A 92 5.72 -17.51 -6.14
CA THR A 92 6.72 -18.41 -5.55
C THR A 92 7.82 -18.71 -6.56
N GLY A 93 9.06 -18.74 -6.07
CA GLY A 93 10.24 -18.93 -6.92
C GLY A 93 11.48 -18.25 -6.38
N ARG A 94 12.58 -18.42 -7.12
CA ARG A 94 13.87 -17.81 -6.80
C ARG A 94 14.11 -16.60 -7.67
N TYR A 95 14.54 -15.52 -7.05
CA TYR A 95 14.75 -14.22 -7.69
C TYR A 95 16.16 -13.70 -7.44
N THR A 96 16.70 -13.03 -8.46
CA THR A 96 17.83 -12.10 -8.29
C THR A 96 17.31 -10.68 -8.49
N ILE A 97 17.50 -9.84 -7.49
CA ILE A 97 17.13 -8.43 -7.52
C ILE A 97 18.42 -7.64 -7.73
N ALA A 98 18.59 -7.05 -8.92
CA ALA A 98 19.71 -6.18 -9.24
C ALA A 98 19.33 -4.72 -8.98
N VAL A 99 20.04 -4.09 -8.04
CA VAL A 99 19.83 -2.71 -7.60
C VAL A 99 20.94 -1.85 -8.18
N TYR A 100 20.56 -0.83 -8.95
CA TYR A 100 21.49 0.09 -9.61
C TYR A 100 21.57 1.38 -8.81
N THR A 101 22.75 1.66 -8.24
CA THR A 101 23.08 2.94 -7.60
C THR A 101 24.00 3.77 -8.51
N ASP A 102 24.50 4.90 -8.03
CA ASP A 102 25.41 5.80 -8.79
C ASP A 102 26.70 5.11 -9.25
N ASP A 103 27.22 4.23 -8.40
CA ASP A 103 28.59 3.75 -8.40
C ASP A 103 28.71 2.25 -8.67
N LYS A 104 27.61 1.49 -8.49
CA LYS A 104 27.65 0.02 -8.55
C LYS A 104 26.29 -0.61 -8.80
N ILE A 105 26.33 -1.91 -9.11
CA ILE A 105 25.17 -2.78 -9.24
C ILE A 105 25.26 -3.82 -8.14
N ILE A 106 24.24 -3.89 -7.31
CA ILE A 106 24.18 -4.79 -6.16
C ILE A 106 23.14 -5.87 -6.45
N ALA A 107 23.57 -7.12 -6.48
CA ALA A 107 22.68 -8.26 -6.61
C ALA A 107 22.24 -8.78 -5.23
N ILE A 108 20.93 -8.96 -5.05
CA ILE A 108 20.31 -9.54 -3.85
C ILE A 108 19.59 -10.82 -4.27
N GLY A 109 19.87 -11.92 -3.58
CA GLY A 109 19.10 -13.16 -3.71
C GLY A 109 17.81 -13.09 -2.89
N ALA A 110 16.69 -13.50 -3.46
CA ALA A 110 15.43 -13.61 -2.75
C ALA A 110 14.71 -14.90 -3.11
N ASN A 111 14.17 -15.60 -2.10
CA ASN A 111 13.40 -16.82 -2.27
C ASN A 111 11.97 -16.58 -1.78
N ARG A 112 11.00 -16.67 -2.69
CA ARG A 112 9.56 -16.60 -2.41
C ARG A 112 9.04 -18.01 -2.17
N LEU A 113 8.70 -18.32 -0.93
CA LEU A 113 8.34 -19.67 -0.48
C LEU A 113 6.81 -19.89 -0.40
N GLY A 114 6.03 -18.81 -0.30
CA GLY A 114 4.58 -18.87 -0.29
C GLY A 114 3.93 -17.69 -1.00
N ASP A 115 2.71 -17.88 -1.48
CA ASP A 115 1.93 -16.85 -2.15
C ASP A 115 1.45 -15.79 -1.15
N ILE A 116 1.47 -14.52 -1.57
CA ILE A 116 0.90 -13.41 -0.81
C ILE A 116 -0.36 -12.95 -1.55
N PRO A 117 -1.53 -12.94 -0.91
CA PRO A 117 -2.75 -12.49 -1.57
C PRO A 117 -2.67 -10.99 -1.88
N LEU A 118 -3.18 -10.60 -3.05
CA LEU A 118 -3.32 -9.19 -3.42
C LEU A 118 -4.24 -8.48 -2.41
N PRO A 119 -3.82 -7.38 -1.78
CA PRO A 119 -4.69 -6.60 -0.90
C PRO A 119 -5.92 -6.06 -1.64
N GLU A 120 -7.05 -5.83 -0.96
CA GLU A 120 -8.27 -5.28 -1.60
C GLU A 120 -8.07 -3.92 -2.27
N ALA A 121 -7.16 -3.11 -1.73
CA ALA A 121 -6.73 -1.82 -2.29
C ALA A 121 -5.39 -1.93 -3.03
N GLY A 122 -4.97 -3.15 -3.38
CA GLY A 122 -3.74 -3.45 -4.08
C GLY A 122 -3.77 -2.95 -5.51
N ILE A 123 -2.60 -2.56 -6.00
CA ILE A 123 -2.41 -2.09 -7.38
C ILE A 123 -1.96 -3.29 -8.19
N THR A 124 -2.53 -3.48 -9.38
CA THR A 124 -2.20 -4.64 -10.24
C THR A 124 -0.89 -4.47 -10.97
N ASP A 125 -0.52 -3.24 -11.29
CA ASP A 125 0.72 -2.92 -11.98
C ASP A 125 1.91 -2.86 -11.00
N LEU A 126 2.97 -3.62 -11.28
CA LEU A 126 4.15 -3.71 -10.41
C LEU A 126 4.88 -2.37 -10.32
N GLU A 127 5.12 -1.73 -11.46
CA GLU A 127 5.82 -0.44 -11.52
C GLU A 127 5.07 0.61 -10.72
N GLU A 128 3.78 0.81 -10.98
CA GLU A 128 2.95 1.77 -10.25
C GLU A 128 2.94 1.48 -8.74
N SER A 129 2.87 0.21 -8.34
CA SER A 129 2.89 -0.20 -6.95
C SER A 129 4.20 0.16 -6.24
N ILE A 130 5.35 -0.09 -6.87
CA ILE A 130 6.67 0.26 -6.32
C ILE A 130 6.82 1.78 -6.26
N LEU A 131 6.49 2.49 -7.34
CA LEU A 131 6.62 3.95 -7.41
C LEU A 131 5.78 4.64 -6.34
N ARG A 132 4.54 4.20 -6.10
CA ARG A 132 3.69 4.78 -5.07
C ARG A 132 4.14 4.47 -3.64
N SER A 133 4.71 3.30 -3.44
CA SER A 133 5.22 2.87 -2.13
C SER A 133 6.53 3.60 -1.78
N SER A 134 7.31 3.96 -2.80
CA SER A 134 8.66 4.51 -2.65
C SER A 134 8.73 6.04 -2.75
N LEU A 135 7.92 6.66 -3.61
CA LEU A 135 8.01 8.10 -3.90
C LEU A 135 7.04 8.94 -3.08
N SER A 136 7.40 10.20 -2.85
CA SER A 136 6.51 11.19 -2.24
C SER A 136 5.36 11.59 -3.17
N GLU A 137 4.25 12.12 -2.62
CA GLU A 137 3.11 12.57 -3.44
C GLU A 137 3.52 13.61 -4.50
N LYS A 138 4.50 14.48 -4.20
CA LYS A 138 5.00 15.49 -5.14
C LYS A 138 5.72 14.87 -6.33
N GLU A 139 6.56 13.86 -6.08
CA GLU A 139 7.29 13.14 -7.12
C GLU A 139 6.36 12.28 -7.97
N GLN A 140 5.37 11.64 -7.34
CA GLN A 140 4.33 10.91 -8.05
C GLN A 140 3.57 11.82 -9.03
N LEU A 141 3.19 13.03 -8.59
CA LEU A 141 2.55 14.03 -9.45
C LEU A 141 3.48 14.50 -10.58
N ALA A 142 4.78 14.69 -10.30
CA ALA A 142 5.76 15.04 -11.33
C ALA A 142 5.89 13.97 -12.42
N ARG A 143 5.59 12.70 -12.08
CA ARG A 143 5.57 11.55 -13.01
C ARG A 143 4.20 11.27 -13.61
N ASN A 144 3.22 12.16 -13.45
CA ASN A 144 1.84 11.99 -13.92
C ASN A 144 1.10 10.78 -13.33
N ILE A 145 1.53 10.29 -12.17
CA ILE A 145 0.84 9.22 -11.45
C ILE A 145 -0.38 9.83 -10.75
N ARG A 146 -1.59 9.37 -11.10
CA ARG A 146 -2.84 9.93 -10.59
C ARG A 146 -2.99 9.63 -9.09
N PRO A 147 -3.44 10.57 -8.24
CA PRO A 147 -3.76 10.25 -6.85
C PRO A 147 -4.86 9.19 -6.76
N LEU A 148 -4.72 8.22 -5.87
CA LEU A 148 -5.79 7.28 -5.57
C LEU A 148 -6.98 8.05 -4.98
N GLU A 149 -8.19 7.75 -5.45
CA GLU A 149 -9.40 8.31 -4.84
C GLU A 149 -9.47 7.84 -3.38
N LYS A 150 -9.30 8.76 -2.43
CA LYS A 150 -9.45 8.44 -1.01
C LYS A 150 -10.87 7.90 -0.83
N LYS A 151 -11.00 6.65 -0.37
CA LYS A 151 -12.28 6.09 0.07
C LYS A 151 -12.88 7.10 1.04
N LYS A 152 -14.02 7.71 0.64
CA LYS A 152 -14.70 8.70 1.49
C LYS A 152 -14.85 8.07 2.87
N PRO A 153 -14.46 8.76 3.95
CA PRO A 153 -14.67 8.21 5.28
C PRO A 153 -16.15 7.86 5.38
N ILE A 154 -16.44 6.58 5.65
CA ILE A 154 -17.78 6.14 5.97
C ILE A 154 -18.10 6.87 7.28
N ALA A 155 -18.85 7.95 7.18
CA ALA A 155 -19.27 8.77 8.30
C ALA A 155 -20.13 7.89 9.19
N THR A 156 -19.48 7.24 10.15
CA THR A 156 -20.18 6.54 11.22
C THR A 156 -20.66 7.63 12.16
N GLY A 157 -21.89 8.05 11.96
CA GLY A 157 -22.65 8.86 12.91
C GLY A 157 -22.47 10.37 12.82
N MET A 158 -22.92 11.01 11.74
CA MET A 158 -23.52 12.36 11.80
C MET A 158 -24.64 12.46 10.76
N PRO A 159 -25.81 13.04 11.07
CA PRO A 159 -26.92 13.10 10.13
C PRO A 159 -26.55 14.01 8.94
N LEU A 160 -26.86 13.53 7.74
CA LEU A 160 -26.74 14.26 6.47
C LEU A 160 -27.51 15.59 6.56
N ILE A 161 -26.81 16.69 6.79
CA ILE A 161 -27.31 18.01 6.39
C ILE A 161 -27.13 18.09 4.88
N ASN A 162 -28.23 17.86 4.17
CA ASN A 162 -28.36 18.01 2.73
C ASN A 162 -28.08 19.47 2.36
N GLN A 163 -26.83 19.82 2.07
CA GLN A 163 -26.50 21.11 1.47
C GLN A 163 -26.93 21.08 0.00
N LYS A 164 -28.20 21.40 -0.23
CA LYS A 164 -28.69 21.79 -1.56
C LYS A 164 -27.78 22.93 -2.03
N SER A 165 -27.07 22.71 -3.14
CA SER A 165 -26.12 23.68 -3.67
C SER A 165 -26.84 25.00 -3.91
N ARG A 166 -26.18 26.13 -3.58
CA ARG A 166 -26.78 27.48 -3.72
C ARG A 166 -27.35 27.72 -5.11
N ASN A 167 -26.71 27.14 -6.13
CA ASN A 167 -27.13 27.22 -7.53
C ASN A 167 -28.48 26.52 -7.78
N ALA A 168 -28.77 25.40 -7.10
CA ALA A 168 -30.04 24.70 -7.23
C ALA A 168 -31.19 25.44 -6.52
N ILE A 169 -30.90 26.16 -5.43
CA ILE A 169 -31.88 27.02 -4.75
C ILE A 169 -32.20 28.25 -5.62
N GLU A 170 -31.18 28.84 -6.24
CA GLU A 170 -31.35 30.02 -7.09
C GLU A 170 -32.14 29.71 -8.38
N LEU A 171 -31.89 28.55 -9.01
CA LEU A 171 -32.68 28.10 -10.16
C LEU A 171 -34.16 27.86 -9.81
N GLU A 172 -34.44 27.19 -8.67
CA GLU A 172 -35.83 26.99 -8.23
C GLU A 172 -36.54 28.31 -7.91
N GLN A 173 -35.84 29.27 -7.30
CA GLN A 173 -36.40 30.58 -7.00
C GLN A 173 -36.69 31.37 -8.29
N GLN A 174 -35.82 31.29 -9.29
CA GLN A 174 -36.08 31.91 -10.60
C GLN A 174 -37.27 31.26 -11.31
N GLU A 175 -37.40 29.93 -11.24
CA GLU A 175 -38.49 29.20 -11.88
C GLU A 175 -39.84 29.50 -11.20
N GLN A 176 -39.88 29.54 -9.86
CA GLN A 176 -41.07 29.94 -9.12
C GLN A 176 -41.47 31.40 -9.38
N ALA A 177 -40.50 32.32 -9.47
CA ALA A 177 -40.78 33.72 -9.83
C ALA A 177 -41.33 33.85 -11.26
N ARG A 178 -40.86 33.02 -12.20
CA ARG A 178 -41.37 32.98 -13.58
C ARG A 178 -42.82 32.48 -13.63
N VAL A 179 -43.14 31.44 -12.87
CA VAL A 179 -44.50 30.90 -12.78
C VAL A 179 -45.47 31.92 -12.17
N GLN A 180 -45.08 32.59 -11.07
CA GLN A 180 -45.91 33.63 -10.43
C GLN A 180 -46.19 34.84 -11.33
N ARG A 181 -45.19 35.28 -12.11
CA ARG A 181 -45.40 36.36 -13.10
C ARG A 181 -46.42 35.96 -14.17
N ASN A 182 -46.39 34.70 -14.61
CA ASN A 182 -47.30 34.20 -15.64
C ASN A 182 -48.74 34.04 -15.11
N THR A 183 -48.94 33.60 -13.85
CA THR A 183 -50.27 33.54 -13.22
C THR A 183 -50.84 34.92 -12.91
N ALA A 184 -50.03 35.90 -12.50
CA ALA A 184 -50.49 37.27 -12.28
C ALA A 184 -50.96 37.95 -13.59
N LYS A 185 -50.30 37.63 -14.72
CA LYS A 185 -50.69 38.13 -16.05
C LYS A 185 -51.97 37.47 -16.57
N SER A 186 -52.24 36.23 -16.17
CA SER A 186 -53.50 35.51 -16.49
C SER A 186 -54.70 36.06 -15.71
N ASN A 187 -54.51 36.54 -14.48
CA ASN A 187 -55.59 37.03 -13.61
C ASN A 187 -55.92 38.52 -13.78
N SER A 188 -55.20 39.25 -14.64
CA SER A 188 -55.45 40.67 -14.95
C SER A 188 -56.26 40.89 -16.23
N ILE A 189 -56.86 39.83 -16.79
CA ILE A 189 -57.85 39.94 -17.86
C ILE A 189 -59.22 40.21 -17.21
N PRO A 190 -59.81 41.41 -17.32
CA PRO A 190 -61.11 41.69 -16.74
C PRO A 190 -62.18 40.89 -17.48
N ARG A 191 -62.93 40.06 -16.74
CA ARG A 191 -64.16 39.42 -17.25
C ARG A 191 -65.22 40.52 -17.44
N LYS A 192 -65.68 40.69 -18.68
CA LYS A 192 -66.85 41.50 -19.05
C LYS A 192 -68.12 40.98 -18.37
#